data_AF-F0P0N0-F1
#
_entry.id   AF-F0P0N0-F1
#
_cell.length_a   1.000
_cell.length_b   1.000
_cell.length_c   1.000
_cell.angle_alpha   90.00
_cell.angle_beta   90.00
_cell.angle_gamma   90.00
#
_symmetry.space_group_name_H-M   'P 1'
#
loop_
_entity.id
_entity.type
_entity.pdbx_description
1 polymer ?
#
loop_
_entity_poly.entity_id
_entity_poly.type
_entity_poly.pdbx_seq_one_letter_code
_entity_poly.pdbx_strand_id
1 'polypeptide(L)'
;MKIFYCILFTFLAIISQAQTNDNDSVVEVKQYLNIDNQYNYKITTYDTRTEGLDTIQKEYLSYKVSINVLDLYQDQYTLHWRITNIENSKKQISKNPLSILDEIDIYYSVDSDGKFLGFQTNNWTMVQFYTALENAEDDYADNSEVLKTLAEMEKQYATADKLNSLFEKEIKQFHYFFGLGNFTVNSEPKVYKTYLDNLFNPNPTPAITTYSLREISPYLGNYVMISSSVAEEEWLKESWFNYLEKIAKEMKVDAPDRSTIDDNIIYTVDTMSRIKENGWPSYCLQSKKVYFQNTEFTQKRVIEILP
;
A
#
# COMPACT_ATOMS: atom_id res chain seq x y z
N MET A 1 53.89 -38.38 -31.01
CA MET A 1 53.80 -36.92 -30.76
C MET A 1 52.47 -36.27 -31.17
N LYS A 2 51.51 -36.96 -31.82
CA LYS A 2 50.20 -36.40 -32.20
C LYS A 2 49.03 -36.70 -31.24
N ILE A 3 49.18 -37.66 -30.34
CA ILE A 3 48.12 -38.06 -29.39
C ILE A 3 48.13 -37.21 -28.09
N PHE A 4 49.27 -36.60 -27.76
CA PHE A 4 49.41 -35.80 -26.54
C PHE A 4 48.72 -34.42 -26.63
N TYR A 5 48.57 -33.87 -27.84
CA TYR A 5 47.90 -32.58 -28.05
C TYR A 5 46.37 -32.67 -28.02
N CYS A 6 45.78 -33.84 -28.27
CA CYS A 6 44.32 -34.02 -28.18
C CYS A 6 43.82 -34.09 -26.73
N ILE A 7 44.63 -34.59 -25.80
CA ILE A 7 44.21 -34.72 -24.38
C ILE A 7 44.30 -33.37 -23.65
N LEU A 8 45.21 -32.48 -24.08
CA LEU A 8 45.36 -31.14 -23.50
C LEU A 8 44.21 -30.19 -23.88
N PHE A 9 43.54 -30.42 -25.02
CA PHE A 9 42.42 -29.57 -25.46
C PHE A 9 41.08 -29.96 -24.81
N THR A 10 40.93 -31.21 -24.35
CA THR A 10 39.73 -31.67 -23.62
C THR A 10 39.71 -31.29 -22.14
N PHE A 11 40.86 -30.93 -21.54
CA PHE A 11 40.93 -30.54 -20.13
C PHE A 11 40.65 -29.05 -19.87
N LEU A 12 40.64 -28.20 -20.90
CA LEU A 12 40.32 -26.77 -20.80
C LEU A 12 38.83 -26.44 -20.93
N ALA A 13 37.98 -27.43 -21.25
CA ALA A 13 36.55 -27.21 -21.47
C ALA A 13 35.68 -27.35 -20.21
N ILE A 14 36.24 -27.69 -19.03
CA ILE A 14 35.46 -28.12 -17.86
C ILE A 14 35.39 -27.08 -16.73
N ILE A 15 35.98 -25.88 -16.86
CA ILE A 15 35.98 -24.89 -15.76
C ILE A 15 35.47 -23.50 -16.18
N SER A 16 34.66 -23.43 -17.24
CA SER A 16 33.77 -22.27 -17.42
C SER A 16 32.45 -22.55 -16.70
N GLN A 17 32.51 -22.65 -15.37
CA GLN A 17 31.37 -22.21 -14.59
C GLN A 17 31.49 -20.70 -14.54
N ALA A 18 30.78 -20.01 -15.44
CA ALA A 18 30.48 -18.62 -15.23
C ALA A 18 29.71 -18.55 -13.91
N GLN A 19 30.43 -18.29 -12.81
CA GLN A 19 29.79 -17.90 -11.57
C GLN A 19 29.18 -16.54 -11.86
N THR A 20 27.86 -16.50 -12.12
CA THR A 20 27.11 -15.26 -12.00
C THR A 20 27.34 -14.79 -10.57
N ASN A 21 28.06 -13.68 -10.42
CA ASN A 21 28.14 -13.00 -9.15
C ASN A 21 26.76 -12.40 -8.92
N ASP A 22 25.95 -13.05 -8.08
CA ASP A 22 24.59 -12.59 -7.80
C ASP A 22 24.56 -11.12 -7.31
N ASN A 23 25.68 -10.63 -6.74
CA ASN A 23 25.85 -9.24 -6.32
C ASN A 23 25.87 -8.22 -7.48
N ASP A 24 26.19 -8.62 -8.70
CA ASP A 24 26.19 -7.72 -9.87
C ASP A 24 24.85 -7.80 -10.65
N SER A 25 23.89 -8.56 -10.13
CA SER A 25 22.59 -8.76 -10.80
C SER A 25 21.75 -7.48 -10.72
N VAL A 26 21.21 -7.10 -11.87
CA VAL A 26 20.35 -5.93 -12.04
C VAL A 26 18.92 -6.37 -12.25
N VAL A 27 17.98 -5.75 -11.53
CA VAL A 27 16.55 -5.93 -11.69
C VAL A 27 15.93 -4.63 -12.15
N GLU A 28 15.17 -4.69 -13.24
CA GLU A 28 14.20 -3.67 -13.60
C GLU A 28 12.84 -4.08 -13.03
N VAL A 29 12.26 -3.25 -12.17
CA VAL A 29 10.95 -3.57 -11.57
C VAL A 29 9.85 -3.28 -12.60
N LYS A 30 9.39 -4.33 -13.27
CA LYS A 30 8.39 -4.24 -14.33
C LYS A 30 7.30 -5.28 -14.16
N GLN A 31 6.05 -4.89 -14.42
CA GLN A 31 4.91 -5.81 -14.44
C GLN A 31 4.61 -6.30 -15.86
N TYR A 32 4.48 -7.61 -16.04
CA TYR A 32 4.06 -8.19 -17.32
C TYR A 32 2.53 -8.36 -17.34
N LEU A 33 1.88 -7.39 -17.97
CA LEU A 33 0.42 -7.23 -18.04
C LEU A 33 -0.12 -7.82 -19.34
N ASN A 34 -0.37 -9.13 -19.36
CA ASN A 34 -1.10 -9.75 -20.47
C ASN A 34 -2.60 -9.60 -20.22
N ILE A 35 -3.35 -9.22 -21.26
CA ILE A 35 -4.82 -9.19 -21.24
C ILE A 35 -5.33 -10.58 -20.83
N ASP A 36 -6.43 -10.61 -20.08
CA ASP A 36 -7.07 -11.80 -19.50
C ASP A 36 -6.25 -12.51 -18.40
N ASN A 37 -5.06 -12.00 -18.03
CA ASN A 37 -4.41 -12.46 -16.81
C ASN A 37 -5.28 -12.14 -15.60
N GLN A 38 -5.49 -13.15 -14.76
CA GLN A 38 -6.20 -13.04 -13.49
C GLN A 38 -5.29 -13.50 -12.35
N TYR A 39 -5.22 -12.70 -11.28
CA TYR A 39 -4.52 -13.05 -10.05
C TYR A 39 -5.40 -12.77 -8.84
N ASN A 40 -5.40 -13.72 -7.90
CA ASN A 40 -6.17 -13.60 -6.67
C ASN A 40 -5.24 -13.28 -5.50
N TYR A 41 -5.69 -12.39 -4.63
CA TYR A 41 -4.96 -11.91 -3.48
C TYR A 41 -5.85 -11.92 -2.25
N LYS A 42 -5.21 -11.99 -1.09
CA LYS A 42 -5.82 -11.64 0.19
C LYS A 42 -5.13 -10.38 0.71
N ILE A 43 -5.94 -9.43 1.14
CA ILE A 43 -5.47 -8.23 1.81
C ILE A 43 -5.86 -8.34 3.27
N THR A 44 -4.91 -7.98 4.14
CA THR A 44 -5.15 -7.94 5.58
C THR A 44 -4.53 -6.69 6.16
N THR A 45 -5.32 -5.90 6.87
CA THR A 45 -4.88 -4.73 7.63
C THR A 45 -5.03 -5.00 9.12
N TYR A 46 -3.99 -4.70 9.88
CA TYR A 46 -3.99 -4.73 11.33
C TYR A 46 -3.64 -3.35 11.86
N ASP A 47 -4.52 -2.78 12.66
CA ASP A 47 -4.30 -1.52 13.36
C ASP A 47 -4.13 -1.80 14.85
N THR A 48 -3.06 -1.29 15.43
CA THR A 48 -2.76 -1.41 16.86
C THR A 48 -2.42 -0.06 17.44
N ARG A 49 -3.00 0.25 18.60
CA ARG A 49 -2.63 1.39 19.44
C ARG A 49 -2.08 0.86 20.77
N THR A 50 -0.90 1.34 21.13
CA THR A 50 -0.20 0.99 22.37
C THR A 50 0.08 2.27 23.14
N GLU A 51 -0.23 2.29 24.43
CA GLU A 51 0.11 3.38 25.35
C GLU A 51 1.07 2.84 26.41
N GLY A 52 2.29 3.39 26.44
CA GLY A 52 3.36 2.80 27.26
C GLY A 52 3.68 1.36 26.86
N LEU A 53 3.37 0.40 27.74
CA LEU A 53 3.59 -1.04 27.50
C LEU A 53 2.30 -1.82 27.19
N ASP A 54 1.14 -1.16 27.27
CA ASP A 54 -0.16 -1.82 27.16
C ASP A 54 -0.79 -1.57 25.79
N THR A 55 -1.22 -2.65 25.12
CA THR A 55 -2.01 -2.56 23.89
C THR A 55 -3.46 -2.26 24.24
N ILE A 56 -3.97 -1.11 23.81
CA ILE A 56 -5.31 -0.64 24.17
C ILE A 56 -6.34 -0.80 23.04
N GLN A 57 -5.89 -0.94 21.80
CA GLN A 57 -6.77 -1.15 20.65
C GLN A 57 -6.13 -2.07 19.64
N LYS A 58 -6.94 -3.00 19.10
CA LYS A 58 -6.56 -3.89 18.02
C LYS A 58 -7.75 -4.06 17.07
N GLU A 59 -7.59 -3.62 15.83
CA GLU A 59 -8.57 -3.79 14.77
C GLU A 59 -7.98 -4.64 13.65
N TYR A 60 -8.83 -5.43 13.00
CA TYR A 60 -8.44 -6.18 11.81
C TYR A 60 -9.48 -5.99 10.71
N LEU A 61 -9.02 -5.98 9.47
CA LEU A 61 -9.83 -5.98 8.26
C LEU A 61 -9.16 -6.91 7.24
N SER A 62 -9.92 -7.80 6.62
CA SER A 62 -9.42 -8.72 5.59
C SER A 62 -10.43 -8.90 4.48
N TYR A 63 -9.97 -9.07 3.25
CA TYR A 63 -10.81 -9.37 2.09
C TYR A 63 -9.98 -10.05 1.00
N LYS A 64 -10.68 -10.63 0.03
CA LYS A 64 -10.09 -11.17 -1.19
C LYS A 64 -10.19 -10.16 -2.31
N VAL A 65 -9.17 -10.13 -3.16
CA VAL A 65 -9.11 -9.31 -4.36
C VAL A 65 -8.84 -10.21 -5.56
N SER A 66 -9.65 -10.08 -6.61
CA SER A 66 -9.33 -10.60 -7.93
C SER A 66 -8.89 -9.43 -8.82
N ILE A 67 -7.70 -9.54 -9.41
CA ILE A 67 -7.14 -8.55 -10.32
C ILE A 67 -7.15 -9.10 -11.73
N ASN A 68 -7.86 -8.45 -12.64
CA ASN A 68 -7.92 -8.80 -14.07
C ASN A 68 -7.31 -7.68 -14.91
N VAL A 69 -6.50 -8.02 -15.91
CA VAL A 69 -6.04 -7.07 -16.94
C VAL A 69 -7.07 -7.06 -18.07
N LEU A 70 -7.76 -5.93 -18.27
CA LEU A 70 -8.90 -5.85 -19.18
C LEU A 70 -8.51 -5.42 -20.59
N ASP A 71 -7.75 -4.34 -20.71
CA ASP A 71 -7.41 -3.75 -22.00
C ASP A 71 -6.06 -3.02 -21.98
N LEU A 72 -5.66 -2.58 -23.17
CA LEU A 72 -4.51 -1.72 -23.42
C LEU A 72 -4.94 -0.62 -24.39
N TYR A 73 -4.90 0.64 -23.95
CA TYR A 73 -5.22 1.81 -24.76
C TYR A 73 -4.18 2.91 -24.55
N GLN A 74 -3.59 3.41 -25.64
CA GLN A 74 -2.56 4.47 -25.59
C GLN A 74 -1.43 4.20 -24.58
N ASP A 75 -0.90 2.98 -24.58
CA ASP A 75 0.17 2.51 -23.68
C ASP A 75 -0.20 2.47 -22.19
N GLN A 76 -1.50 2.52 -21.87
CA GLN A 76 -2.03 2.36 -20.53
C GLN A 76 -2.88 1.10 -20.44
N TYR A 77 -2.67 0.31 -19.40
CA TYR A 77 -3.47 -0.89 -19.13
C TYR A 77 -4.59 -0.54 -18.17
N THR A 78 -5.80 -1.05 -18.42
CA THR A 78 -6.89 -1.00 -17.43
C THR A 78 -6.92 -2.28 -16.62
N LEU A 79 -6.86 -2.13 -15.31
CA LEU A 79 -6.98 -3.23 -14.36
C LEU A 79 -8.33 -3.14 -13.65
N HIS A 80 -8.96 -4.29 -13.47
CA HIS A 80 -10.17 -4.49 -12.69
C HIS A 80 -9.81 -5.17 -11.37
N TRP A 81 -10.12 -4.51 -10.27
CA TRP A 81 -9.83 -4.92 -8.90
C TRP A 81 -11.16 -5.17 -8.19
N ARG A 82 -11.54 -6.44 -8.17
CA ARG A 82 -12.79 -6.89 -7.55
C ARG A 82 -12.53 -7.35 -6.12
N ILE A 83 -13.18 -6.71 -5.17
CA ILE A 83 -13.10 -7.03 -3.75
C ILE A 83 -14.28 -7.90 -3.37
N THR A 84 -14.03 -8.94 -2.57
CA THR A 84 -15.03 -9.88 -2.07
C THR A 84 -14.64 -10.38 -0.68
N ASN A 85 -15.56 -11.05 0.02
CA ASN A 85 -15.32 -11.69 1.32
C ASN A 85 -14.75 -10.72 2.36
N ILE A 86 -15.41 -9.57 2.56
CA ILE A 86 -14.96 -8.56 3.52
C ILE A 86 -15.26 -9.05 4.94
N GLU A 87 -14.20 -9.20 5.72
CA GLU A 87 -14.19 -9.62 7.11
C GLU A 87 -13.54 -8.55 7.96
N ASN A 88 -14.12 -8.20 9.10
CA ASN A 88 -13.54 -7.21 9.98
C ASN A 88 -13.77 -7.55 11.47
N SER A 89 -12.99 -6.93 12.36
CA SER A 89 -13.12 -7.12 13.81
C SER A 89 -14.42 -6.59 14.40
N LYS A 90 -15.13 -5.70 13.70
CA LYS A 90 -16.31 -4.99 14.18
C LYS A 90 -17.54 -5.49 13.40
N LYS A 91 -18.25 -6.48 13.94
CA LYS A 91 -19.50 -7.01 13.35
C LYS A 91 -20.67 -6.00 13.26
N GLN A 92 -20.43 -4.72 13.52
CA GLN A 92 -21.46 -3.67 13.53
C GLN A 92 -21.22 -2.69 12.39
N ILE A 93 -22.30 -2.12 11.87
CA ILE A 93 -22.25 -1.02 10.91
C ILE A 93 -21.43 0.13 11.51
N SER A 94 -20.51 0.64 10.70
CA SER A 94 -19.60 1.73 11.06
C SER A 94 -19.68 2.81 9.98
N LYS A 95 -18.94 3.91 10.15
CA LYS A 95 -18.84 4.94 9.10
C LYS A 95 -18.01 4.50 7.88
N ASN A 96 -17.36 3.34 7.93
CA ASN A 96 -16.61 2.78 6.80
C ASN A 96 -17.55 1.96 5.89
N PRO A 97 -17.62 2.27 4.57
CA PRO A 97 -18.44 1.51 3.61
C PRO A 97 -18.16 0.01 3.58
N LEU A 98 -16.95 -0.42 3.92
CA LEU A 98 -16.61 -1.85 4.03
C LEU A 98 -17.39 -2.60 5.12
N SER A 99 -18.17 -1.91 5.96
CA SER A 99 -19.07 -2.57 6.92
C SER A 99 -20.42 -2.98 6.33
N ILE A 100 -20.77 -2.50 5.13
CA ILE A 100 -22.04 -2.83 4.45
C ILE A 100 -21.83 -3.48 3.07
N LEU A 101 -20.61 -3.43 2.54
CA LEU A 101 -20.28 -4.00 1.24
C LEU A 101 -19.97 -5.49 1.34
N ASP A 102 -20.63 -6.29 0.50
CA ASP A 102 -20.26 -7.70 0.27
C ASP A 102 -19.17 -7.83 -0.81
N GLU A 103 -19.32 -7.02 -1.86
CA GLU A 103 -18.38 -6.91 -2.96
C GLU A 103 -18.35 -5.50 -3.55
N ILE A 104 -17.24 -5.15 -4.18
CA ILE A 104 -17.10 -3.90 -4.90
C ILE A 104 -16.05 -4.03 -6.00
N ASP A 105 -16.34 -3.47 -7.17
CA ASP A 105 -15.44 -3.44 -8.31
C ASP A 105 -14.82 -2.05 -8.46
N ILE A 106 -13.50 -2.03 -8.61
CA ILE A 106 -12.70 -0.83 -8.82
C ILE A 106 -11.94 -0.98 -10.13
N TYR A 107 -11.92 0.08 -10.92
CA TYR A 107 -11.20 0.11 -12.19
C TYR A 107 -10.17 1.22 -12.14
N TYR A 108 -8.94 0.92 -12.55
CA TYR A 108 -7.84 1.88 -12.57
C TYR A 108 -6.87 1.59 -13.70
N SER A 109 -6.01 2.58 -13.98
CA SER A 109 -5.00 2.45 -15.01
C SER A 109 -3.58 2.45 -14.45
N VAL A 110 -2.72 1.74 -15.18
CA VAL A 110 -1.28 1.74 -15.00
C VAL A 110 -0.58 1.99 -16.32
N ASP A 111 0.66 2.50 -16.29
CA ASP A 111 1.50 2.59 -17.47
C ASP A 111 2.13 1.24 -17.86
N SER A 112 2.94 1.23 -18.92
CA SER A 112 3.63 0.05 -19.44
C SER A 112 4.60 -0.62 -18.46
N ASP A 113 5.02 0.08 -17.40
CA ASP A 113 5.93 -0.45 -16.40
C ASP A 113 5.19 -0.92 -15.13
N GLY A 114 3.88 -0.67 -15.05
CA GLY A 114 3.02 -1.04 -13.93
C GLY A 114 2.80 0.10 -12.92
N LYS A 115 3.17 1.33 -13.24
CA LYS A 115 2.97 2.46 -12.32
C LYS A 115 1.50 2.90 -12.34
N PHE A 116 0.90 3.00 -11.16
CA PHE A 116 -0.47 3.52 -10.98
C PHE A 116 -0.62 4.95 -11.52
N LEU A 117 -1.60 5.15 -12.41
CA LEU A 117 -1.91 6.43 -13.04
C LEU A 117 -3.16 7.10 -12.44
N GLY A 118 -4.13 6.32 -11.99
CA GLY A 118 -5.37 6.83 -11.42
C GLY A 118 -6.56 5.91 -11.67
N PHE A 119 -7.69 6.23 -11.03
CA PHE A 119 -8.94 5.50 -11.21
C PHE A 119 -9.59 5.82 -12.55
N GLN A 120 -10.23 4.82 -13.15
CA GLN A 120 -11.06 5.00 -14.33
C GLN A 120 -12.43 5.54 -13.92
N THR A 121 -12.93 6.53 -14.66
CA THR A 121 -14.26 7.07 -14.44
C THR A 121 -15.31 6.06 -14.89
N ASN A 122 -15.90 5.36 -13.94
CA ASN A 122 -17.03 4.46 -14.16
C ASN A 122 -18.03 4.60 -13.01
N ASN A 123 -19.30 4.33 -13.28
CA ASN A 123 -20.38 4.46 -12.29
C ASN A 123 -20.64 3.17 -11.51
N TRP A 124 -20.00 2.06 -11.88
CA TRP A 124 -20.35 0.74 -11.35
C TRP A 124 -20.05 0.62 -9.85
N THR A 125 -18.90 1.16 -9.42
CA THR A 125 -18.53 1.27 -8.01
C THR A 125 -19.59 2.01 -7.18
N MET A 126 -20.19 3.07 -7.73
CA MET A 126 -21.27 3.81 -7.07
C MET A 126 -22.57 3.02 -7.02
N VAL A 127 -22.91 2.29 -8.09
CA VAL A 127 -24.12 1.44 -8.13
C VAL A 127 -24.05 0.37 -7.03
N GLN A 128 -22.92 -0.32 -6.88
CA GLN A 128 -22.73 -1.32 -5.82
C GLN A 128 -22.83 -0.69 -4.43
N PHE A 129 -22.24 0.48 -4.22
CA PHE A 129 -22.33 1.19 -2.95
C PHE A 129 -23.75 1.60 -2.58
N TYR A 130 -24.51 2.22 -3.48
CA TYR A 130 -25.88 2.61 -3.19
C TYR A 130 -26.81 1.40 -3.01
N THR A 131 -26.57 0.30 -3.74
CA THR A 131 -27.32 -0.94 -3.54
C THR A 131 -27.06 -1.52 -2.15
N ALA A 132 -25.80 -1.56 -1.70
CA ALA A 132 -25.45 -1.99 -0.35
C ALA A 132 -26.02 -1.07 0.73
N LEU A 133 -26.06 0.25 0.47
CA LEU A 133 -26.63 1.23 1.36
C LEU A 133 -28.15 1.01 1.52
N GLU A 134 -28.89 0.87 0.43
CA GLU A 134 -30.34 0.62 0.43
C GLU A 134 -30.68 -0.68 1.20
N ASN A 135 -29.95 -1.76 0.93
CA ASN A 135 -30.12 -3.02 1.66
C ASN A 135 -29.86 -2.86 3.17
N ALA A 136 -28.83 -2.11 3.55
CA ALA A 136 -28.51 -1.84 4.95
C ALA A 136 -29.56 -0.92 5.62
N GLU A 137 -30.17 0.00 4.88
CA GLU A 137 -31.28 0.81 5.40
C GLU A 137 -32.52 -0.03 5.66
N ASP A 138 -32.85 -0.96 4.75
CA ASP A 138 -33.96 -1.88 4.89
C ASP A 138 -33.77 -2.86 6.07
N ASP A 139 -32.59 -3.47 6.18
CA ASP A 139 -32.25 -4.42 7.26
C ASP A 139 -32.29 -3.77 8.65
N TYR A 140 -32.09 -2.46 8.73
CA TYR A 140 -32.01 -1.68 9.97
C TYR A 140 -33.08 -0.59 10.06
N ALA A 141 -34.21 -0.74 9.37
CA ALA A 141 -35.28 0.26 9.29
C ALA A 141 -35.80 0.74 10.65
N ASP A 142 -35.81 -0.13 11.66
CA ASP A 142 -36.26 0.20 13.02
C ASP A 142 -35.14 0.76 13.93
N ASN A 143 -33.89 0.84 13.44
CA ASN A 143 -32.74 1.29 14.21
C ASN A 143 -32.30 2.72 13.81
N SER A 144 -32.88 3.71 14.48
CA SER A 144 -32.61 5.14 14.20
C SER A 144 -31.15 5.58 14.36
N GLU A 145 -30.33 4.87 15.13
CA GLU A 145 -28.90 5.18 15.30
C GLU A 145 -28.08 4.67 14.10
N VAL A 146 -28.40 3.47 13.62
CA VAL A 146 -27.79 2.90 12.41
C VAL A 146 -28.17 3.75 11.19
N LEU A 147 -29.45 4.12 11.04
CA LEU A 147 -29.89 4.96 9.92
C LEU A 147 -29.16 6.31 9.87
N LYS A 148 -28.87 6.93 11.02
CA LYS A 148 -28.04 8.14 11.06
C LYS A 148 -26.61 7.89 10.59
N THR A 149 -26.03 6.75 10.97
CA THR A 149 -24.69 6.34 10.54
C THR A 149 -24.64 6.10 9.04
N LEU A 150 -25.67 5.47 8.46
CA LEU A 150 -25.79 5.24 7.02
C LEU A 150 -25.95 6.55 6.25
N ALA A 151 -26.79 7.48 6.71
CA ALA A 151 -26.92 8.81 6.10
C ALA A 151 -25.62 9.63 6.14
N GLU A 152 -24.84 9.52 7.22
CA GLU A 152 -23.51 10.13 7.28
C GLU A 152 -22.53 9.47 6.31
N MET A 153 -22.58 8.15 6.16
CA MET A 153 -21.80 7.39 5.19
C MET A 153 -22.12 7.82 3.76
N GLU A 154 -23.40 7.90 3.39
CA GLU A 154 -23.88 8.37 2.09
C GLU A 154 -23.28 9.75 1.76
N LYS A 155 -23.44 10.71 2.68
CA LYS A 155 -22.92 12.06 2.51
C LYS A 155 -21.40 12.08 2.37
N GLN A 156 -20.70 11.25 3.14
CA GLN A 156 -19.25 11.17 3.10
C GLN A 156 -18.76 10.59 1.78
N TYR A 157 -19.41 9.56 1.23
CA TYR A 157 -18.98 8.79 0.06
C TYR A 157 -19.83 9.02 -1.20
N ALA A 158 -20.53 10.15 -1.29
CA ALA A 158 -21.43 10.50 -2.38
C ALA A 158 -20.80 10.58 -3.80
N THR A 159 -19.48 10.44 -3.93
CA THR A 159 -18.77 10.50 -5.22
C THR A 159 -17.82 9.32 -5.39
N ALA A 160 -17.63 8.91 -6.65
CA ALA A 160 -16.73 7.82 -7.01
C ALA A 160 -15.30 8.06 -6.51
N ASP A 161 -14.79 9.28 -6.62
CA ASP A 161 -13.43 9.61 -6.13
C ASP A 161 -13.26 9.34 -4.64
N LYS A 162 -14.24 9.73 -3.81
CA LYS A 162 -14.18 9.50 -2.36
C LYS A 162 -14.28 8.03 -2.03
N LEU A 163 -15.13 7.29 -2.73
CA LEU A 163 -15.26 5.85 -2.54
C LEU A 163 -14.01 5.09 -3.00
N ASN A 164 -13.47 5.43 -4.17
CA ASN A 164 -12.22 4.89 -4.70
C ASN A 164 -11.02 5.19 -3.81
N SER A 165 -11.00 6.34 -3.13
CA SER A 165 -9.92 6.72 -2.21
C SER A 165 -9.74 5.73 -1.04
N LEU A 166 -10.76 4.93 -0.72
CA LEU A 166 -10.65 3.83 0.26
C LEU A 166 -9.60 2.79 -0.15
N PHE A 167 -9.50 2.55 -1.46
CA PHE A 167 -8.68 1.49 -2.07
C PHE A 167 -7.38 2.04 -2.67
N GLU A 168 -7.20 3.36 -2.69
CA GLU A 168 -6.01 3.96 -3.29
C GLU A 168 -4.73 3.52 -2.59
N LYS A 169 -4.76 3.38 -1.26
CA LYS A 169 -3.57 3.02 -0.47
C LYS A 169 -3.07 1.61 -0.77
N GLU A 170 -3.97 0.64 -0.90
CA GLU A 170 -3.62 -0.75 -1.23
C GLU A 170 -3.18 -0.89 -2.69
N ILE A 171 -3.84 -0.20 -3.62
CA ILE A 171 -3.46 -0.22 -5.04
C ILE A 171 -2.09 0.43 -5.21
N LYS A 172 -1.83 1.57 -4.56
CA LYS A 172 -0.49 2.19 -4.56
C LYS A 172 0.56 1.31 -3.89
N GLN A 173 0.23 0.60 -2.81
CA GLN A 173 1.14 -0.35 -2.18
C GLN A 173 1.46 -1.52 -3.12
N PHE A 174 0.46 -2.03 -3.83
CA PHE A 174 0.64 -3.09 -4.82
C PHE A 174 1.62 -2.67 -5.92
N HIS A 175 1.48 -1.41 -6.38
CA HIS A 175 2.27 -0.86 -7.46
C HIS A 175 3.53 -0.09 -7.05
N TYR A 176 3.89 -0.16 -5.76
CA TYR A 176 4.76 0.82 -5.13
C TYR A 176 6.17 0.95 -5.74
N PHE A 177 6.71 -0.16 -6.27
CA PHE A 177 8.07 -0.20 -6.81
C PHE A 177 8.16 -0.07 -8.33
N PHE A 178 7.03 -0.07 -9.05
CA PHE A 178 7.03 0.01 -10.52
C PHE A 178 7.36 1.42 -11.01
N GLY A 179 8.07 1.51 -12.15
CA GLY A 179 8.49 2.79 -12.73
C GLY A 179 9.64 3.51 -12.02
N LEU A 180 10.32 2.84 -11.07
CA LEU A 180 11.50 3.38 -10.36
C LEU A 180 12.85 3.07 -11.07
N GLY A 181 12.80 2.33 -12.18
CA GLY A 181 13.95 1.92 -12.97
C GLY A 181 14.76 0.77 -12.34
N ASN A 182 16.04 0.70 -12.69
CA ASN A 182 16.92 -0.45 -12.37
C ASN A 182 17.51 -0.41 -10.96
N PHE A 183 17.67 -1.56 -10.34
CA PHE A 183 18.30 -1.74 -9.04
C PHE A 183 19.33 -2.86 -9.10
N THR A 184 20.42 -2.72 -8.35
CA THR A 184 21.46 -3.73 -8.21
C THR A 184 21.50 -4.21 -6.76
N VAL A 185 21.76 -5.49 -6.54
CA VAL A 185 21.92 -6.04 -5.19
C VAL A 185 23.14 -5.40 -4.54
N ASN A 186 23.08 -5.05 -3.25
CA ASN A 186 24.17 -4.42 -2.50
C ASN A 186 24.68 -3.06 -3.06
N SER A 187 23.96 -2.42 -3.97
CA SER A 187 24.25 -1.03 -4.35
C SER A 187 23.71 -0.05 -3.31
N GLU A 188 24.25 1.18 -3.32
CA GLU A 188 23.70 2.29 -2.55
C GLU A 188 22.18 2.43 -2.82
N PRO A 189 21.37 2.67 -1.77
CA PRO A 189 19.94 2.85 -1.93
C PRO A 189 19.66 4.14 -2.72
N LYS A 190 18.59 4.13 -3.52
CA LYS A 190 18.12 5.35 -4.16
C LYS A 190 17.36 6.19 -3.12
N VAL A 191 17.72 7.46 -3.00
CA VAL A 191 17.15 8.38 -2.01
C VAL A 191 16.38 9.50 -2.70
N TYR A 192 15.13 9.72 -2.29
CA TYR A 192 14.27 10.74 -2.86
C TYR A 192 13.60 11.58 -1.76
N LYS A 193 13.37 12.87 -2.07
CA LYS A 193 12.41 13.68 -1.34
C LYS A 193 11.01 13.31 -1.79
N THR A 194 10.14 13.03 -0.83
CA THR A 194 8.82 12.42 -1.02
C THR A 194 7.83 13.02 -0.04
N TYR A 195 6.59 12.52 -0.08
CA TYR A 195 5.55 12.93 0.83
C TYR A 195 4.81 11.72 1.39
N LEU A 196 4.45 11.79 2.66
CA LEU A 196 3.59 10.84 3.36
C LEU A 196 2.21 11.43 3.61
N ASP A 197 1.23 10.56 3.89
CA ASP A 197 -0.09 10.99 4.33
C ASP A 197 0.04 11.90 5.53
N ASN A 198 -0.67 13.01 5.50
CA ASN A 198 -0.71 13.95 6.61
C ASN A 198 -1.24 13.32 7.92
N LEU A 199 -0.74 13.81 9.07
CA LEU A 199 -1.29 13.53 10.39
C LEU A 199 -2.18 14.63 10.99
N PHE A 200 -1.85 15.92 10.84
CA PHE A 200 -2.50 17.00 11.61
C PHE A 200 -3.11 18.16 10.79
N ASN A 201 -2.79 18.31 9.49
CA ASN A 201 -3.30 19.41 8.64
C ASN A 201 -3.82 18.91 7.27
N PRO A 202 -4.16 19.72 6.24
CA PRO A 202 -4.61 19.18 4.95
C PRO A 202 -3.47 18.88 3.96
N ASN A 203 -2.23 19.31 4.24
CA ASN A 203 -1.09 19.23 3.36
C ASN A 203 -0.26 17.95 3.62
N PRO A 204 0.25 17.28 2.57
CA PRO A 204 1.11 16.11 2.72
C PRO A 204 2.36 16.37 3.58
N THR A 205 2.79 15.37 4.34
CA THR A 205 3.97 15.45 5.22
C THR A 205 5.25 15.21 4.41
N PRO A 206 6.19 16.16 4.29
CA PRO A 206 7.48 15.94 3.66
C PRO A 206 8.24 14.78 4.31
N ALA A 207 8.92 13.98 3.49
CA ALA A 207 9.65 12.81 3.94
C ALA A 207 10.84 12.49 3.04
N ILE A 208 11.81 11.76 3.59
CA ILE A 208 12.88 11.14 2.82
C ILE A 208 12.55 9.65 2.67
N THR A 209 12.51 9.17 1.42
CA THR A 209 12.31 7.75 1.13
C THR A 209 13.57 7.15 0.51
N THR A 210 13.97 6.00 1.04
CA THR A 210 15.04 5.17 0.52
C THR A 210 14.46 3.94 -0.16
N TYR A 211 15.01 3.52 -1.30
CA TYR A 211 14.61 2.31 -2.03
C TYR A 211 15.83 1.43 -2.30
N SER A 212 15.69 0.13 -2.11
CA SER A 212 16.75 -0.83 -2.45
C SER A 212 16.21 -2.20 -2.84
N LEU A 213 17.03 -2.91 -3.61
CA LEU A 213 16.87 -4.33 -3.89
C LEU A 213 17.59 -5.11 -2.80
N ARG A 214 16.84 -5.88 -2.01
CA ARG A 214 17.37 -6.64 -0.87
C ARG A 214 17.95 -7.98 -1.31
N GLU A 215 17.21 -8.73 -2.10
CA GLU A 215 17.60 -10.08 -2.54
C GLU A 215 17.00 -10.42 -3.90
N ILE A 216 17.69 -11.27 -4.64
CA ILE A 216 17.17 -11.98 -5.82
C ILE A 216 17.25 -13.47 -5.49
N SER A 217 16.19 -14.21 -5.79
CA SER A 217 16.10 -15.65 -5.60
C SER A 217 15.83 -16.34 -6.95
N PRO A 218 16.86 -16.61 -7.77
CA PRO A 218 16.68 -17.20 -9.10
C PRO A 218 15.94 -18.54 -9.06
N TYR A 219 16.24 -19.38 -8.07
CA TYR A 219 15.58 -20.69 -7.90
C TYR A 219 14.07 -20.59 -7.60
N LEU A 220 13.65 -19.50 -6.97
CA LEU A 220 12.24 -19.26 -6.63
C LEU A 220 11.55 -18.30 -7.62
N GLY A 221 12.28 -17.86 -8.66
CA GLY A 221 11.81 -16.92 -9.67
C GLY A 221 11.23 -15.63 -9.08
N ASN A 222 11.90 -15.03 -8.09
CA ASN A 222 11.46 -13.77 -7.47
C ASN A 222 12.61 -12.92 -6.93
N TYR A 223 12.30 -11.68 -6.56
CA TYR A 223 13.19 -10.75 -5.90
C TYR A 223 12.43 -9.91 -4.86
N VAL A 224 13.14 -9.30 -3.91
CA VAL A 224 12.56 -8.49 -2.84
C VAL A 224 13.04 -7.05 -2.90
N MET A 225 12.08 -6.14 -3.09
CA MET A 225 12.27 -4.71 -2.99
C MET A 225 11.87 -4.23 -1.61
N ILE A 226 12.59 -3.22 -1.10
CA ILE A 226 12.26 -2.55 0.15
C ILE A 226 12.32 -1.03 0.02
N SER A 227 11.52 -0.36 0.84
CA SER A 227 11.66 1.06 1.11
C SER A 227 11.50 1.37 2.59
N SER A 228 12.13 2.47 3.00
CA SER A 228 11.89 3.10 4.29
C SER A 228 11.71 4.61 4.07
N SER A 229 10.59 5.12 4.55
CA SER A 229 10.21 6.53 4.46
C SER A 229 10.16 7.11 5.86
N VAL A 230 10.86 8.22 6.09
CA VAL A 230 10.88 8.92 7.37
C VAL A 230 10.42 10.35 7.17
N ALA A 231 9.37 10.75 7.89
CA ALA A 231 8.85 12.11 7.86
C ALA A 231 9.87 13.13 8.40
N GLU A 232 9.83 14.35 7.88
CA GLU A 232 10.64 15.45 8.40
C GLU A 232 10.13 15.89 9.78
N GLU A 233 10.97 15.69 10.80
CA GLU A 233 10.64 15.93 12.20
C GLU A 233 10.20 17.38 12.46
N GLU A 234 10.96 18.37 11.99
CA GLU A 234 10.64 19.79 12.19
C GLU A 234 9.29 20.17 11.57
N TRP A 235 8.95 19.59 10.41
CA TRP A 235 7.65 19.81 9.80
C TRP A 235 6.52 19.21 10.65
N LEU A 236 6.71 18.02 11.22
CA LEU A 236 5.73 17.39 12.11
C LEU A 236 5.47 18.22 13.36
N LYS A 237 6.54 18.74 13.98
CA LYS A 237 6.46 19.60 15.17
C LYS A 237 5.66 20.87 14.87
N GLU A 238 5.99 21.54 13.78
CA GLU A 238 5.29 22.74 13.32
C GLU A 238 3.83 22.44 12.97
N SER A 239 3.56 21.34 12.26
CA SER A 239 2.21 20.91 11.92
C SER A 239 1.37 20.62 13.16
N TRP A 240 1.95 19.99 14.18
CA TRP A 240 1.26 19.68 15.42
C TRP A 240 0.95 20.95 16.23
N PHE A 241 1.92 21.86 16.34
CA PHE A 241 1.73 23.17 16.99
C PHE A 241 0.57 23.96 16.35
N ASN A 242 0.59 24.10 15.02
CA ASN A 242 -0.45 24.80 14.27
C ASN A 242 -1.84 24.16 14.44
N TYR A 243 -1.89 22.82 14.51
CA TYR A 243 -3.14 22.11 14.80
C TYR A 243 -3.67 22.47 16.19
N LEU A 244 -2.80 22.46 17.22
CA LEU A 244 -3.18 22.84 18.57
C LEU A 244 -3.65 24.30 18.68
N GLU A 245 -2.97 25.24 18.02
CA GLU A 245 -3.40 26.64 17.98
C GLU A 245 -4.79 26.79 17.34
N LYS A 246 -5.04 26.05 16.25
CA LYS A 246 -6.35 26.04 15.59
C LYS A 246 -7.44 25.53 16.53
N ILE A 247 -7.20 24.41 17.21
CA ILE A 247 -8.17 23.84 18.17
C ILE A 247 -8.41 24.80 19.34
N ALA A 248 -7.36 25.40 19.91
CA ALA A 248 -7.48 26.37 21.00
C ALA A 248 -8.35 27.56 20.59
N LYS A 249 -8.14 28.09 19.37
CA LYS A 249 -8.95 29.17 18.80
C LYS A 249 -10.42 28.76 18.60
N GLU A 250 -10.69 27.56 18.09
CA GLU A 250 -12.04 27.04 17.91
C GLU A 250 -12.76 26.85 19.26
N MET A 251 -12.03 26.40 20.28
CA MET A 251 -12.52 26.21 21.64
C MET A 251 -12.55 27.50 22.48
N LYS A 252 -12.00 28.61 21.96
CA LYS A 252 -11.85 29.90 22.65
C LYS A 252 -11.08 29.79 23.97
N VAL A 253 -10.02 28.99 23.98
CA VAL A 253 -9.06 28.86 25.08
C VAL A 253 -7.70 29.38 24.65
N ASP A 254 -6.81 29.62 25.60
CA ASP A 254 -5.44 30.03 25.30
C ASP A 254 -4.69 28.92 24.55
N ALA A 255 -3.91 29.31 23.54
CA ALA A 255 -3.06 28.39 22.81
C ALA A 255 -1.95 27.84 23.73
N PRO A 256 -1.54 26.58 23.55
CA PRO A 256 -0.44 26.01 24.32
C PRO A 256 0.88 26.72 24.01
N ASP A 257 1.73 26.87 25.02
CA ASP A 257 3.09 27.38 24.81
C ASP A 257 3.90 26.34 24.04
N ARG A 258 4.58 26.80 22.98
CA ARG A 258 5.49 25.99 22.17
C ARG A 258 6.54 25.26 23.01
N SER A 259 7.01 25.88 24.08
CA SER A 259 8.03 25.30 24.97
C SER A 259 7.52 24.10 25.79
N THR A 260 6.21 23.90 25.87
CA THR A 260 5.56 22.89 26.73
C THR A 260 5.01 21.69 25.95
N ILE A 261 5.15 21.69 24.62
CA ILE A 261 4.64 20.64 23.75
C ILE A 261 5.70 19.55 23.58
N ASP A 262 5.32 18.30 23.87
CA ASP A 262 6.13 17.14 23.48
C ASP A 262 6.21 17.08 21.95
N ASP A 263 7.43 17.21 21.47
CA ASP A 263 7.77 17.38 20.07
C ASP A 263 8.38 16.09 19.48
N ASN A 264 8.46 15.00 20.26
CA ASN A 264 8.95 13.70 19.81
C ASN A 264 7.89 12.97 18.97
N ILE A 265 7.70 13.44 17.74
CA ILE A 265 6.81 12.84 16.76
C ILE A 265 7.64 12.04 15.77
N ILE A 266 7.49 10.71 15.78
CA ILE A 266 8.14 9.84 14.80
C ILE A 266 7.06 9.30 13.87
N TYR A 267 7.25 9.49 12.57
CA TYR A 267 6.37 8.92 11.56
C TYR A 267 7.18 8.24 10.47
N THR A 268 7.05 6.91 10.41
CA THR A 268 7.70 6.10 9.40
C THR A 268 6.71 5.26 8.61
N VAL A 269 7.06 5.01 7.35
CA VAL A 269 6.37 4.05 6.49
C VAL A 269 7.40 3.17 5.81
N ASP A 270 7.42 1.89 6.18
CA ASP A 270 8.28 0.87 5.59
C ASP A 270 7.45 0.01 4.64
N THR A 271 7.93 -0.20 3.41
CA THR A 271 7.26 -1.06 2.43
C THR A 271 8.22 -2.14 1.94
N MET A 272 7.73 -3.36 1.75
CA MET A 272 8.47 -4.47 1.19
C MET A 272 7.58 -5.21 0.20
N SER A 273 8.12 -5.57 -0.96
CA SER A 273 7.42 -6.40 -1.94
C SER A 273 8.34 -7.51 -2.43
N ARG A 274 7.87 -8.76 -2.33
CA ARG A 274 8.43 -9.90 -3.06
C ARG A 274 7.72 -10.03 -4.39
N ILE A 275 8.43 -9.78 -5.47
CA ILE A 275 7.88 -9.72 -6.82
C ILE A 275 8.41 -10.92 -7.62
N LYS A 276 7.51 -11.65 -8.28
CA LYS A 276 7.85 -12.78 -9.15
C LYS A 276 8.53 -12.28 -10.43
N GLU A 277 9.21 -13.15 -11.15
CA GLU A 277 9.84 -12.83 -12.45
C GLU A 277 8.84 -12.29 -13.49
N ASN A 278 7.58 -12.74 -13.44
CA ASN A 278 6.51 -12.20 -14.27
C ASN A 278 6.00 -10.83 -13.79
N GLY A 279 6.67 -10.21 -12.83
CA GLY A 279 6.38 -8.87 -12.34
C GLY A 279 5.19 -8.78 -11.39
N TRP A 280 4.48 -9.87 -11.11
CA TRP A 280 3.37 -9.87 -10.17
C TRP A 280 3.87 -10.01 -8.73
N PRO A 281 3.48 -9.11 -7.81
CA PRO A 281 3.78 -9.27 -6.40
C PRO A 281 3.21 -10.59 -5.88
N SER A 282 4.01 -11.33 -5.13
CA SER A 282 3.57 -12.51 -4.37
C SER A 282 3.25 -12.17 -2.92
N TYR A 283 3.91 -11.13 -2.40
CA TYR A 283 3.74 -10.66 -1.05
C TYR A 283 4.13 -9.18 -0.98
N CYS A 284 3.28 -8.33 -0.45
CA CYS A 284 3.59 -6.94 -0.11
C CYS A 284 3.28 -6.70 1.37
N LEU A 285 4.17 -6.04 2.08
CA LEU A 285 3.97 -5.58 3.46
C LEU A 285 4.24 -4.08 3.51
N GLN A 286 3.30 -3.32 4.06
CA GLN A 286 3.49 -1.93 4.43
C GLN A 286 3.23 -1.78 5.92
N SER A 287 4.19 -1.18 6.63
CA SER A 287 4.10 -0.88 8.05
C SER A 287 4.18 0.64 8.22
N LYS A 288 3.08 1.26 8.62
CA LYS A 288 3.04 2.65 9.05
C LYS A 288 3.14 2.71 10.57
N LYS A 289 4.04 3.51 11.09
CA LYS A 289 4.20 3.75 12.53
C LYS A 289 4.17 5.23 12.82
N VAL A 290 3.37 5.62 13.80
CA VAL A 290 3.33 6.97 14.34
C VAL A 290 3.52 6.87 15.84
N TYR A 291 4.62 7.41 16.34
CA TYR A 291 4.84 7.60 17.77
C TYR A 291 4.58 9.04 18.12
N PHE A 292 3.71 9.26 19.11
CA PHE A 292 3.28 10.59 19.53
C PHE A 292 2.75 10.54 20.98
N GLN A 293 3.23 11.42 21.87
CA GLN A 293 2.77 11.53 23.26
C GLN A 293 2.67 10.19 24.01
N ASN A 294 3.77 9.41 24.03
CA ASN A 294 3.82 8.04 24.60
C ASN A 294 2.81 7.04 24.03
N THR A 295 2.18 7.36 22.89
CA THR A 295 1.28 6.47 22.17
C THR A 295 1.95 6.05 20.86
N GLU A 296 2.01 4.74 20.61
CA GLU A 296 2.40 4.21 19.32
C GLU A 296 1.15 3.73 18.57
N PHE A 297 0.95 4.26 17.37
CA PHE A 297 0.00 3.76 16.39
C PHE A 297 0.76 3.00 15.32
N THR A 298 0.46 1.72 15.17
CA THR A 298 1.03 0.88 14.11
C THR A 298 -0.09 0.35 13.24
N GLN A 299 0.00 0.61 11.93
CA GLN A 299 -0.82 -0.02 10.90
C GLN A 299 0.05 -0.93 10.05
N LYS A 300 -0.34 -2.19 9.91
CA LYS A 300 0.31 -3.16 9.01
C LYS A 300 -0.68 -3.64 7.96
N ARG A 301 -0.40 -3.38 6.69
CA ARG A 301 -1.15 -3.91 5.55
C ARG A 301 -0.33 -4.96 4.80
N VAL A 302 -0.88 -6.15 4.67
CA VAL A 302 -0.30 -7.26 3.93
C VAL A 302 -1.18 -7.54 2.71
N ILE A 303 -0.55 -7.71 1.55
CA ILE A 303 -1.16 -8.22 0.33
C ILE A 303 -0.43 -9.52 -0.02
N GLU A 304 -1.14 -10.64 -0.01
CA GLU A 304 -0.56 -11.97 -0.28
C GLU A 304 -1.28 -12.65 -1.43
N ILE A 305 -0.52 -13.25 -2.35
CA ILE A 305 -1.09 -14.00 -3.48
C ILE A 305 -1.77 -15.27 -2.97
N LEU A 306 -2.95 -15.55 -3.49
CA LEU A 306 -3.68 -16.78 -3.21
C LEU A 306 -3.24 -17.88 -4.21
N PRO A 307 -3.21 -19.15 -3.76
CA PRO A 307 -2.80 -20.29 -4.58
C PRO A 307 -3.78 -20.61 -5.71
#